data_AF-A0A2V8J5T8-F1
#
_entry.id   AF-A0A2V8J5T8-F1
#
_cell.length_a   1.000
_cell.length_b   1.000
_cell.length_c   1.000
_cell.angle_alpha   90.00
_cell.angle_beta   90.00
_cell.angle_gamma   90.00
#
_symmetry.space_group_name_H-M   'P 1'
#
loop_
_entity.id
_entity.type
_entity.pdbx_description
1 polymer ?
#
loop_
_entity_poly.entity_id
_entity_poly.type
_entity_poly.pdbx_seq_one_letter_code
_entity_poly.pdbx_strand_id
1 'polypeptide(L)'
;MSDVTKFIWALIVGLLIRLYTAFVALNLWNWFAVEAFHASTISFFLMYGLLLLVELFWETEEQKAGYRWKSLFTVLDFCVPEEKRQAVNQAIEEQKTAIWLDAGMQAFGKLIGDTTILGLGFVVHILAS
;
A
#
# COMPACT_ATOMS: atom_id res chain seq x y z
N MET A 1 7.73 22.43 0.85
CA MET A 1 7.89 21.20 1.66
C MET A 1 8.89 20.31 0.94
N SER A 2 10.06 20.05 1.53
CA SER A 2 11.17 19.38 0.83
C SER A 2 10.77 17.96 0.39
N ASP A 3 11.29 17.50 -0.75
CA ASP A 3 10.97 16.17 -1.28
C ASP A 3 11.28 15.04 -0.28
N VAL A 4 12.26 15.25 0.60
CA VAL A 4 12.60 14.34 1.71
C VAL A 4 11.45 14.23 2.71
N THR A 5 10.83 15.35 3.10
CA THR A 5 9.70 15.33 4.04
C THR A 5 8.49 14.60 3.44
N LYS A 6 8.22 14.78 2.14
CA LYS A 6 7.16 14.05 1.43
C LYS A 6 7.43 12.54 1.39
N PHE A 7 8.68 12.14 1.17
CA PHE A 7 9.09 10.74 1.17
C PHE A 7 8.98 10.10 2.56
N ILE A 8 9.43 10.79 3.61
CA ILE A 8 9.27 10.31 4.99
C ILE A 8 7.79 10.16 5.34
N TRP A 9 6.94 11.12 4.97
CA TRP A 9 5.50 11.00 5.19
C TRP A 9 4.87 9.83 4.43
N ALA A 10 5.26 9.63 3.16
CA ALA A 10 4.79 8.48 2.39
C ALA A 10 5.18 7.15 3.04
N LEU A 11 6.41 7.05 3.56
CA LEU A 11 6.88 5.87 4.30
C LEU A 11 6.08 5.66 5.59
N ILE A 12 5.87 6.71 6.38
CA ILE A 12 5.10 6.63 7.63
C ILE A 12 3.67 6.18 7.36
N VAL A 13 3.00 6.83 6.40
CA VAL A 13 1.61 6.50 6.04
C VAL A 13 1.51 5.09 5.48
N GLY A 14 2.41 4.70 4.58
CA GLY A 14 2.43 3.35 4.02
C GLY A 14 2.68 2.28 5.09
N LEU A 15 3.57 2.56 6.04
CA LEU A 15 3.83 1.66 7.17
C LEU A 15 2.60 1.55 8.07
N LEU A 16 1.95 2.67 8.41
CA LEU A 16 0.74 2.68 9.24
C LEU A 16 -0.40 1.88 8.60
N ILE A 17 -0.60 2.00 7.29
CA ILE A 17 -1.61 1.22 6.56
C ILE A 17 -1.31 -0.28 6.68
N ARG A 18 -0.06 -0.69 6.46
CA ARG A 18 0.34 -2.11 6.61
C ARG A 18 0.13 -2.63 8.04
N LEU A 19 0.48 -1.82 9.04
CA LEU A 19 0.22 -2.14 10.45
C LEU A 19 -1.27 -2.30 10.72
N TYR A 20 -2.12 -1.43 10.14
CA TYR A 20 -3.56 -1.52 10.25
C TYR A 20 -4.11 -2.80 9.60
N THR A 21 -3.67 -3.13 8.39
CA THR A 21 -4.04 -4.39 7.72
C THR A 21 -3.67 -5.61 8.59
N ALA A 22 -2.49 -5.60 9.22
CA ALA A 22 -2.07 -6.67 10.12
C ALA A 22 -2.94 -6.76 11.39
N PHE A 23 -3.38 -5.63 11.91
CA PHE A 23 -4.32 -5.60 13.02
C PHE A 23 -5.67 -6.21 12.61
N VAL A 24 -6.20 -5.84 11.45
CA VAL A 24 -7.46 -6.42 10.93
C VAL A 24 -7.34 -7.93 10.74
N ALA A 25 -6.27 -8.39 10.10
CA ALA A 25 -6.00 -9.81 9.89
C ALA A 25 -5.86 -10.59 11.20
N LEU A 26 -5.25 -10.01 12.23
CA LEU A 26 -5.16 -10.60 13.56
C LEU A 26 -6.54 -10.82 14.20
N ASN A 27 -7.42 -9.82 14.12
CA ASN A 27 -8.77 -9.94 14.68
C ASN A 27 -9.56 -11.05 13.96
N LEU A 28 -9.52 -11.07 12.62
CA LEU A 28 -10.15 -12.13 11.83
C LEU A 28 -9.57 -13.51 12.15
N TRP A 29 -8.25 -13.62 12.32
CA TRP A 29 -7.61 -14.87 12.71
C TRP A 29 -8.11 -15.37 14.06
N ASN A 30 -8.16 -14.49 15.06
CA ASN A 30 -8.59 -14.88 16.40
C ASN A 30 -10.09 -15.21 16.46
N TRP A 31 -10.93 -14.54 15.66
CA TRP A 31 -12.37 -14.82 15.62
C TRP A 31 -12.73 -16.07 14.80
N PHE A 32 -12.03 -16.32 13.69
CA PHE A 32 -12.42 -17.38 12.76
C PHE A 32 -11.41 -18.51 12.66
N ALA A 33 -10.11 -18.22 12.54
CA ALA A 33 -9.12 -19.25 12.29
C ALA A 33 -8.83 -20.09 13.55
N VAL A 34 -8.77 -19.45 14.72
CA VAL A 34 -8.63 -20.15 16.01
C VAL A 34 -9.80 -21.09 16.24
N GLU A 35 -11.04 -20.62 16.00
CA GLU A 35 -12.25 -21.39 16.26
C GLU A 35 -12.51 -22.46 15.20
N ALA A 36 -12.34 -22.14 13.91
CA ALA A 36 -12.59 -23.08 12.82
C ALA A 36 -11.50 -24.16 12.68
N PHE A 37 -10.24 -23.81 12.89
CA PHE A 37 -9.11 -24.74 12.69
C PHE A 37 -8.51 -25.27 14.00
N HIS A 38 -9.08 -24.91 15.16
CA HIS A 38 -8.48 -25.17 16.48
C HIS A 38 -7.00 -24.68 16.53
N ALA A 39 -6.72 -23.60 15.81
CA ALA A 39 -5.39 -23.03 15.71
C ALA A 39 -5.05 -22.25 16.99
N SER A 40 -3.76 -22.14 17.32
CA SER A 40 -3.33 -21.28 18.42
C SER A 40 -3.52 -19.80 18.10
N THR A 41 -3.77 -18.99 19.13
CA THR A 41 -3.75 -17.54 19.02
C THR A 41 -2.37 -17.08 18.53
N ILE A 42 -2.36 -16.16 17.56
CA ILE A 42 -1.13 -15.64 16.96
C ILE A 42 -0.81 -14.27 17.57
N SER A 43 0.48 -13.98 17.79
CA SER A 43 0.90 -12.66 18.24
C SER A 43 0.91 -11.66 17.09
N PHE A 44 0.68 -10.38 17.39
CA PHE A 44 0.61 -9.31 16.39
C PHE A 44 1.83 -9.29 15.44
N PHE A 45 3.05 -9.38 15.99
CA PHE A 45 4.28 -9.36 15.21
C PHE A 45 4.43 -10.58 14.29
N LEU A 46 3.91 -11.74 14.70
CA LEU A 46 3.97 -12.95 13.89
C LEU A 46 2.96 -12.88 12.73
N MET A 47 1.76 -12.35 12.97
CA MET A 47 0.79 -12.05 11.90
C MET A 47 1.34 -11.00 10.92
N TYR A 48 1.96 -9.94 11.42
CA TYR A 48 2.62 -8.93 10.58
C TYR A 48 3.75 -9.54 9.73
N GLY A 49 4.58 -10.40 10.33
CA GLY A 49 5.63 -11.13 9.60
C GLY A 49 5.06 -12.06 8.52
N LEU A 50 3.95 -12.74 8.80
CA LEU A 50 3.22 -13.55 7.82
C LEU A 50 2.72 -12.72 6.65
N LEU A 51 2.11 -11.56 6.92
CA LEU A 51 1.65 -10.66 5.86
C LEU A 51 2.80 -10.13 5.01
N LEU A 52 3.93 -9.78 5.63
CA LEU A 52 5.12 -9.39 4.87
C LEU A 52 5.64 -10.52 3.98
N LEU A 53 5.64 -11.77 4.48
CA LEU A 53 6.00 -12.92 3.67
C LEU A 53 5.03 -13.11 2.50
N VAL A 54 3.72 -13.03 2.74
CA VAL A 54 2.71 -13.13 1.68
C VAL A 54 2.90 -12.02 0.66
N GLU A 55 3.02 -10.75 1.07
CA GLU A 55 3.27 -9.62 0.17
C GLU A 55 4.57 -9.80 -0.64
N LEU A 56 5.61 -10.38 -0.04
CA LEU A 56 6.87 -10.68 -0.73
C LEU A 56 6.70 -11.73 -1.83
N PHE A 57 5.90 -12.77 -1.59
CA PHE A 57 5.61 -13.80 -2.59
C PHE A 57 4.59 -13.35 -3.64
N TRP A 58 3.76 -12.37 -3.29
CA TRP A 58 2.66 -11.87 -4.13
C TRP A 58 3.01 -10.57 -4.86
N GLU A 59 4.26 -10.41 -5.29
CA GLU A 59 4.74 -9.24 -6.02
C GLU A 59 3.92 -9.04 -7.31
N THR A 60 2.96 -8.11 -7.27
CA THR A 60 1.99 -7.87 -8.33
C THR A 60 2.65 -7.15 -9.51
N GLU A 61 2.28 -7.56 -10.74
CA GLU A 61 2.68 -6.99 -12.04
C GLU A 61 2.74 -5.44 -12.12
N GLU A 62 2.04 -4.74 -11.24
CA GLU A 62 1.99 -3.28 -11.13
C GLU A 62 3.36 -2.63 -10.79
N GLN A 63 4.22 -3.32 -10.02
CA GLN A 63 5.58 -2.84 -9.74
C GLN A 63 6.47 -2.77 -11.00
N LYS A 64 6.23 -3.63 -12.00
CA LYS A 64 6.96 -3.57 -13.29
C LYS A 64 6.57 -2.34 -14.11
N ALA A 65 5.34 -1.85 -13.99
CA ALA A 65 4.89 -0.66 -14.73
C ALA A 65 5.63 0.60 -14.26
N GLY A 66 5.81 0.77 -12.94
CA GLY A 66 6.55 1.90 -12.38
C GLY A 66 8.03 1.97 -12.80
N TYR A 67 8.68 0.81 -12.99
CA TYR A 67 10.07 0.74 -13.43
C TYR A 67 10.25 1.20 -14.89
N ARG A 68 9.28 0.90 -15.75
CA ARG A 68 9.27 1.33 -17.16
C ARG A 68 9.19 2.85 -17.28
N TRP A 69 8.37 3.49 -16.45
CA TRP A 69 8.25 4.95 -16.42
C TRP A 69 9.55 5.64 -15.99
N LYS A 70 10.21 5.13 -14.95
CA LYS A 70 11.47 5.69 -14.46
C LYS A 70 12.60 5.61 -15.50
N SER A 71 12.63 4.53 -16.28
CA SER A 71 13.59 4.36 -17.37
C SER A 71 13.27 5.28 -18.55
N LEU A 72 11.99 5.42 -18.93
CA LEU A 72 11.53 6.36 -19.96
C LEU A 72 11.88 7.82 -19.62
N PHE A 73 11.65 8.27 -18.39
CA PHE A 73 11.99 9.63 -17.97
C PHE A 73 13.50 9.90 -17.99
N THR A 74 14.32 8.91 -17.68
CA THR A 74 15.78 9.04 -17.72
C THR A 74 16.30 9.20 -19.15
N VAL A 75 15.73 8.45 -20.11
CA VAL A 75 16.06 8.58 -21.53
C VAL A 75 15.55 9.92 -22.09
N LEU A 76 14.37 10.35 -21.67
CA LEU A 76 13.78 11.62 -22.09
C LEU A 76 14.63 12.83 -21.66
N ASP A 77 15.17 12.82 -20.45
CA ASP A 77 16.02 13.91 -19.93
C ASP A 77 17.37 14.02 -20.69
N PHE A 78 17.84 12.91 -21.27
CA PHE A 78 19.03 12.90 -22.14
C PHE A 78 18.76 13.40 -23.57
N CYS A 79 17.51 13.32 -24.05
CA CYS A 79 17.15 13.65 -25.43
C CYS A 79 16.49 15.03 -25.59
N VAL A 80 16.18 15.75 -24.50
CA VAL A 80 15.47 17.04 -24.56
C VAL A 80 16.45 18.22 -24.62
N PRO A 81 16.39 19.06 -25.67
CA PRO A 81 17.17 20.30 -25.75
C PRO A 81 16.71 21.35 -24.72
N GLU A 82 17.65 22.15 -24.23
CA GLU A 82 17.48 23.03 -23.06
C GLU A 82 16.30 24.02 -23.14
N GLU A 83 15.94 24.48 -24.33
CA GLU A 83 14.79 25.37 -24.52
C GLU A 83 13.44 24.74 -24.15
N LYS A 84 13.29 23.41 -24.27
CA LYS A 84 12.03 22.71 -23.96
C LYS A 84 12.01 22.08 -22.57
N ARG A 85 13.12 22.17 -21.84
CA ARG A 85 13.30 21.56 -20.52
C ARG A 85 12.35 22.13 -19.47
N GLN A 86 12.00 23.42 -19.57
CA GLN A 86 11.01 24.04 -18.68
C GLN A 86 9.59 23.52 -18.90
N ALA A 87 9.17 23.33 -20.16
CA ALA A 87 7.87 22.77 -20.49
C ALA A 87 7.76 21.29 -20.07
N VAL A 88 8.85 20.52 -20.22
CA VAL A 88 8.92 19.13 -19.77
C VAL A 88 8.88 19.03 -18.24
N ASN A 89 9.58 19.92 -17.52
CA ASN A 89 9.53 19.96 -16.05
C ASN A 89 8.13 20.28 -15.51
N GLN A 90 7.38 21.17 -16.18
CA GLN A 90 5.97 21.42 -15.82
C GLN A 90 5.10 20.17 -16.02
N ALA A 91 5.25 19.47 -17.15
CA ALA A 91 4.51 18.23 -17.41
C ALA A 91 4.89 17.09 -16.43
N ILE A 92 6.15 17.04 -15.98
CA ILE A 92 6.62 16.07 -14.96
C ILE A 92 5.97 16.36 -13.61
N GLU A 93 5.87 17.63 -13.19
CA GLU A 93 5.23 17.99 -11.92
C GLU A 93 3.71 17.69 -11.92
N GLU A 94 3.03 17.91 -13.05
CA GLU A 94 1.63 17.49 -13.22
C GLU A 94 1.46 15.97 -13.08
N GLN A 95 2.33 15.17 -13.72
CA GLN A 95 2.29 13.71 -13.57
C GLN A 95 2.64 13.24 -12.17
N LYS A 96 3.63 13.87 -11.50
CA LYS A 96 4.01 13.57 -10.12
C LYS A 96 2.85 13.82 -9.15
N THR A 97 2.07 14.87 -9.41
CA THR A 97 0.87 15.21 -8.63
C THR A 97 -0.24 14.18 -8.85
N ALA A 98 -0.47 13.77 -10.11
CA ALA A 98 -1.45 12.72 -10.43
C ALA A 98 -1.08 11.38 -9.79
N ILE A 99 0.20 10.98 -9.81
CA ILE A 99 0.69 9.75 -9.18
C ILE A 99 0.50 9.81 -7.65
N TRP A 100 0.74 10.95 -7.02
CA TRP A 100 0.51 11.12 -5.58
C TRP A 100 -0.97 11.00 -5.20
N LEU A 101 -1.85 11.57 -6.02
CA LEU A 101 -3.30 11.45 -5.85
C LEU A 101 -3.77 10.00 -6.00
N ASP A 102 -3.27 9.30 -7.02
CA ASP A 102 -3.61 7.90 -7.25
C ASP A 102 -3.12 6.99 -6.11
N ALA A 103 -1.86 7.16 -5.67
CA ALA A 103 -1.31 6.43 -4.52
C ALA A 103 -2.11 6.70 -3.24
N GLY A 104 -2.55 7.94 -3.01
CA GLY A 104 -3.43 8.31 -1.91
C GLY A 104 -4.80 7.63 -1.99
N MET A 105 -5.38 7.56 -3.18
CA MET A 105 -6.66 6.90 -3.44
C MET A 105 -6.58 5.39 -3.18
N GLN A 106 -5.53 4.74 -3.65
CA GLN A 106 -5.29 3.31 -3.41
C GLN A 106 -5.11 3.02 -1.92
N ALA A 107 -4.32 3.83 -1.21
CA ALA A 107 -4.13 3.75 0.23
C ALA A 107 -5.46 3.86 1.00
N PHE A 108 -6.29 4.84 0.62
CA PHE A 108 -7.60 5.05 1.22
C PHE A 108 -8.55 3.88 0.93
N GLY A 109 -8.55 3.38 -0.31
CA GLY A 109 -9.33 2.21 -0.72
C GLY A 109 -8.97 0.96 0.08
N LYS A 110 -7.67 0.71 0.30
CA LYS A 110 -7.20 -0.41 1.14
C LYS A 110 -7.71 -0.28 2.57
N LEU A 111 -7.65 0.91 3.16
CA LEU A 111 -8.10 1.15 4.53
C LEU A 111 -9.62 0.95 4.68
N ILE A 112 -10.43 1.43 3.75
CA ILE A 112 -11.88 1.17 3.74
C ILE A 112 -12.16 -0.32 3.56
N GLY A 113 -11.46 -0.98 2.62
CA GLY A 113 -11.59 -2.40 2.38
C GLY A 113 -11.32 -3.22 3.63
N ASP A 114 -10.16 -3.00 4.26
CA ASP A 114 -9.78 -3.67 5.51
C ASP A 114 -10.80 -3.42 6.62
N THR A 115 -11.27 -2.17 6.78
CA THR A 115 -12.30 -1.81 7.76
C THR A 115 -13.64 -2.53 7.50
N THR A 116 -14.04 -2.63 6.24
CA THR A 116 -15.28 -3.30 5.83
C THR A 116 -15.20 -4.80 6.11
N ILE A 117 -14.07 -5.42 5.78
CA ILE A 117 -13.81 -6.84 6.05
C ILE A 117 -13.84 -7.09 7.56
N LEU A 118 -13.20 -6.21 8.36
CA LEU A 118 -13.26 -6.30 9.82
C LEU A 118 -14.70 -6.21 10.34
N GLY A 119 -15.48 -5.24 9.84
CA GLY A 119 -16.87 -5.05 10.25
C GLY A 119 -17.76 -6.24 9.90
N LEU A 120 -17.63 -6.79 8.69
CA LEU A 120 -18.34 -8.00 8.29
C LEU A 120 -17.93 -9.20 9.15
N GLY A 121 -16.63 -9.37 9.40
CA GLY A 121 -16.11 -10.42 10.28
C GLY A 121 -16.67 -10.30 11.70
N PHE A 122 -16.76 -9.08 12.23
CA PHE A 122 -17.34 -8.85 13.55
C PHE A 122 -18.83 -9.23 13.62
N VAL A 123 -19.62 -8.85 12.61
CA VAL A 123 -21.05 -9.19 12.55
C VAL A 123 -21.24 -10.70 12.51
N VAL A 124 -20.46 -11.41 11.69
CA VAL A 124 -20.54 -12.88 11.61
C VAL A 124 -20.10 -13.53 12.92
N HIS A 125 -19.05 -13.02 13.56
CA HIS A 125 -18.59 -13.54 14.85
C HIS A 125 -19.67 -13.39 15.94
N ILE A 126 -20.36 -12.25 16.01
CA ILE A 126 -21.50 -12.06 16.94
C ILE A 126 -22.65 -13.03 16.65
N LEU A 127 -22.93 -13.32 15.38
CA LEU A 127 -24.03 -14.22 15.02
C LEU A 127 -23.70 -15.70 15.22
N ALA A 128 -22.42 -16.07 15.17
CA ALA A 128 -21.95 -17.44 15.31
C ALA A 128 -21.56 -17.82 16.75
N SER A 129 -21.30 -16.82 17.61
CA SER A 129 -20.96 -16.99 19.03
C SER A 129 -22.18 -17.02 19.95
#